data_AF-A0A1X2B1W5-F1
#
_entry.id   AF-A0A1X2B1W5-F1
#
_cell.length_a   1.000
_cell.length_b   1.000
_cell.length_c   1.000
_cell.angle_alpha   90.00
_cell.angle_beta   90.00
_cell.angle_gamma   90.00
#
_symmetry.space_group_name_H-M   'P 1'
#
loop_
_entity.id
_entity.type
_entity.pdbx_description
1 polymer ?
#
loop_
_entity_poly.entity_id
_entity_poly.type
_entity_poly.pdbx_seq_one_letter_code
_entity_poly.pdbx_strand_id
1 'polypeptide(L)'
;MTRLLTAIRLELTVANRQKFLHAGVFSGLIWLAVLLPMPRDLRPVMEPYVLAGDIAIIGFFFIGGSVFFEKQERTLGAIISTPLRFWEYLTAKLSVLLSISLFVAIVVSTIADGFDYHPVPLVLGVVLGTLLMLLVGFITSLPFASVTDWFLAATIPLALMLVPPLIYYSGLWPNPVLYLVPTQGPVLLLGAAFDQVALTSWQMLYSVLYPVLSLVVLWRTAHVLFGRYVVERSGVL
;
A
#
# COMPACT_ATOMS: atom_id res chain seq x y z
N MET A 1 -7.26 -26.01 -11.92
CA MET A 1 -7.23 -24.67 -11.28
C MET A 1 -5.80 -24.31 -10.97
N THR A 2 -5.35 -23.10 -11.31
CA THR A 2 -3.97 -22.66 -11.02
C THR A 2 -3.80 -22.44 -9.52
N ARG A 3 -2.66 -22.86 -8.94
CA ARG A 3 -2.37 -22.73 -7.50
C ARG A 3 -2.58 -21.30 -6.97
N LEU A 4 -2.24 -20.31 -7.80
CA LEU A 4 -2.43 -18.89 -7.50
C LEU A 4 -3.89 -18.53 -7.22
N LEU A 5 -4.86 -19.07 -7.98
CA LEU A 5 -6.27 -18.74 -7.79
C LEU A 5 -6.80 -19.32 -6.48
N THR A 6 -6.33 -20.52 -6.11
CA THR A 6 -6.62 -21.11 -4.80
C THR A 6 -6.00 -20.28 -3.68
N ALA A 7 -4.77 -19.80 -3.85
CA ALA A 7 -4.10 -18.92 -2.88
C ALA A 7 -4.84 -17.59 -2.70
N ILE A 8 -5.30 -16.95 -3.79
CA ILE A 8 -6.12 -15.72 -3.72
C ILE A 8 -7.43 -15.97 -2.98
N ARG A 9 -8.11 -17.09 -3.26
CA ARG A 9 -9.36 -17.43 -2.57
C ARG A 9 -9.14 -17.69 -1.08
N LEU A 10 -8.05 -18.37 -0.73
CA LEU A 10 -7.66 -18.58 0.65
C LEU A 10 -7.39 -17.25 1.34
N GLU A 11 -6.58 -16.40 0.72
CA GLU A 11 -6.23 -15.08 1.25
C GLU A 11 -7.45 -14.20 1.46
N LEU A 12 -8.40 -14.18 0.52
CA LEU A 12 -9.66 -13.46 0.67
C LEU A 12 -10.48 -13.98 1.87
N THR A 13 -10.49 -15.30 2.07
CA THR A 13 -11.17 -15.92 3.20
C THR A 13 -10.52 -15.52 4.53
N VAL A 14 -9.18 -15.53 4.58
CA VAL A 14 -8.39 -15.12 5.74
C VAL A 14 -8.60 -13.64 6.03
N ALA A 15 -8.51 -12.78 5.02
CA ALA A 15 -8.72 -11.34 5.16
C ALA A 15 -10.12 -11.01 5.68
N ASN A 16 -11.15 -11.76 5.26
CA ASN A 16 -12.50 -11.59 5.79
C ASN A 16 -12.63 -12.06 7.25
N ARG A 17 -11.98 -13.18 7.62
CA ARG A 17 -11.97 -13.68 9.00
C ARG A 17 -11.25 -12.73 9.95
N GLN A 18 -10.12 -12.18 9.52
CA GLN A 18 -9.33 -11.17 10.23
C GLN A 18 -9.94 -9.76 10.15
N LYS A 19 -11.11 -9.62 9.52
CA LYS A 19 -11.88 -8.37 9.42
C LYS A 19 -11.18 -7.25 8.64
N PHE A 20 -10.15 -7.53 7.84
CA PHE A 20 -9.51 -6.52 6.98
C PHE A 20 -10.48 -5.87 5.99
N LEU A 21 -11.45 -6.62 5.46
CA LEU A 21 -12.48 -6.04 4.59
C LEU A 21 -13.32 -4.99 5.33
N HIS A 22 -13.68 -5.27 6.59
CA HIS A 22 -14.48 -4.36 7.42
C HIS A 22 -13.65 -3.15 7.85
N ALA A 23 -12.38 -3.38 8.20
CA ALA A 23 -11.43 -2.32 8.52
C ALA A 23 -11.16 -1.40 7.33
N GLY A 24 -11.12 -1.93 6.09
CA GLY A 24 -10.99 -1.14 4.87
C GLY A 24 -12.20 -0.23 4.65
N VAL A 25 -13.42 -0.76 4.79
CA VAL A 25 -14.64 0.06 4.74
C VAL A 25 -14.62 1.14 5.82
N PHE A 26 -14.22 0.79 7.04
CA PHE A 26 -14.09 1.75 8.14
C PHE A 26 -13.05 2.84 7.85
N SER A 27 -11.90 2.50 7.24
CA SER A 27 -10.91 3.47 6.74
C SER A 27 -11.54 4.46 5.77
N GLY A 28 -12.29 3.96 4.77
CA GLY A 28 -13.00 4.82 3.82
C GLY A 28 -14.02 5.74 4.49
N LEU A 29 -14.75 5.27 5.51
CA LEU A 29 -15.68 6.09 6.28
C LEU A 29 -14.97 7.21 7.06
N ILE A 30 -13.79 6.94 7.62
CA ILE A 30 -12.97 7.98 8.28
C ILE A 30 -12.61 9.06 7.28
N TRP A 31 -12.17 8.69 6.08
CA TRP A 31 -11.81 9.66 5.05
C TRP A 31 -12.99 10.47 4.53
N LEU A 32 -14.16 9.85 4.35
CA LEU A 32 -15.39 10.57 4.04
C LEU A 32 -15.81 11.52 5.15
N ALA A 33 -15.62 11.15 6.42
CA ALA A 33 -15.88 12.02 7.55
C ALA A 33 -14.95 13.25 7.58
N VAL A 34 -13.76 13.16 6.97
CA VAL A 34 -12.85 14.30 6.79
C VAL A 34 -13.24 15.15 5.58
N LEU A 35 -13.56 14.54 4.44
CA LEU A 35 -13.82 15.26 3.18
C LEU A 35 -15.21 15.90 3.10
N LEU A 36 -16.26 15.21 3.54
CA LEU A 36 -17.64 15.68 3.35
C LEU A 36 -17.97 16.99 4.09
N PRO A 37 -17.43 17.28 5.29
CA PRO A 37 -17.60 18.58 5.94
C PRO A 37 -16.92 19.74 5.21
N MET A 38 -15.96 19.47 4.31
CA MET A 38 -15.23 20.52 3.61
C MET A 38 -16.07 21.15 2.50
N PRO A 39 -15.90 22.46 2.23
CA PRO A 39 -16.40 23.13 1.03
C PRO A 39 -15.95 22.38 -0.22
N ARG A 40 -16.81 22.33 -1.24
CA ARG A 40 -16.54 21.59 -2.49
C ARG A 40 -15.23 22.00 -3.16
N ASP A 41 -14.90 23.29 -3.10
CA ASP A 41 -13.68 23.83 -3.70
C ASP A 41 -12.38 23.34 -3.02
N LEU A 42 -12.45 22.85 -1.77
CA LEU A 42 -11.30 22.37 -1.01
C LEU A 42 -11.12 20.84 -1.06
N ARG A 43 -12.13 20.08 -1.51
CA ARG A 43 -12.05 18.61 -1.56
C ARG A 43 -10.99 18.12 -2.55
N PRO A 44 -10.93 18.63 -3.80
CA PRO A 44 -9.91 18.21 -4.76
C PRO A 44 -8.47 18.47 -4.28
N VAL A 45 -8.28 19.52 -3.47
CA VAL A 45 -6.98 19.85 -2.85
C VAL A 45 -6.58 18.81 -1.81
N MET A 46 -7.55 18.31 -1.04
CA MET A 46 -7.35 17.42 0.10
C MET A 46 -7.36 15.92 -0.30
N GLU A 47 -8.03 15.55 -1.38
CA GLU A 47 -8.15 14.16 -1.84
C GLU A 47 -6.79 13.45 -1.97
N PRO A 48 -5.75 14.04 -2.61
CA PRO A 48 -4.45 13.38 -2.72
C PRO A 48 -3.80 13.06 -1.37
N TYR A 49 -3.99 13.91 -0.35
CA TYR A 49 -3.49 13.66 1.00
C TYR A 49 -4.26 12.54 1.69
N VAL A 50 -5.59 12.55 1.54
CA VAL A 50 -6.49 11.54 2.08
C VAL A 50 -6.17 10.17 1.49
N LEU A 51 -6.02 10.09 0.17
CA LEU A 51 -5.66 8.86 -0.53
C LEU A 51 -4.24 8.40 -0.21
N ALA A 52 -3.27 9.31 -0.08
CA ALA A 52 -1.93 8.96 0.41
C ALA A 52 -1.97 8.40 1.84
N GLY A 53 -2.84 8.93 2.69
CA GLY A 53 -3.15 8.40 4.02
C GLY A 53 -3.74 6.99 3.97
N ASP A 54 -4.72 6.74 3.11
CA ASP A 54 -5.31 5.40 2.94
C ASP A 54 -4.30 4.39 2.39
N ILE A 55 -3.46 4.80 1.43
CA ILE A 55 -2.33 4.03 0.91
C ILE A 55 -1.36 3.67 2.05
N ALA A 56 -1.13 4.56 3.02
CA ALA A 56 -0.35 4.23 4.21
C ALA A 56 -1.10 3.25 5.14
N ILE A 57 -2.39 3.46 5.42
CA ILE A 57 -3.17 2.58 6.31
C ILE A 57 -3.26 1.16 5.74
N ILE A 58 -3.80 1.01 4.54
CA ILE A 58 -4.03 -0.31 3.93
C ILE A 58 -2.73 -0.84 3.34
N GLY A 59 -1.98 0.00 2.62
CA GLY A 59 -0.75 -0.44 1.97
C GLY A 59 0.33 -0.79 2.99
N PHE A 60 0.54 -0.03 4.06
CA PHE A 60 1.63 -0.32 4.99
C PHE A 60 1.18 -1.18 6.19
N PHE A 61 0.08 -0.81 6.86
CA PHE A 61 -0.29 -1.48 8.11
C PHE A 61 -1.06 -2.78 7.93
N PHE A 62 -1.95 -2.91 6.94
CA PHE A 62 -2.76 -4.14 6.81
C PHE A 62 -1.91 -5.35 6.46
N ILE A 63 -0.92 -5.19 5.57
CA ILE A 63 -0.01 -6.29 5.26
C ILE A 63 0.86 -6.68 6.45
N GLY A 64 1.36 -5.70 7.22
CA GLY A 64 2.12 -5.96 8.43
C GLY A 64 1.27 -6.73 9.44
N GLY A 65 0.05 -6.25 9.70
CA GLY A 65 -0.92 -6.93 10.56
C GLY A 65 -1.23 -8.35 10.08
N SER A 66 -1.44 -8.54 8.77
CA SER A 66 -1.67 -9.85 8.16
C SER A 66 -0.50 -10.81 8.43
N VAL A 67 0.74 -10.36 8.23
CA VAL A 67 1.94 -11.17 8.54
C VAL A 67 2.00 -11.54 10.02
N PHE A 68 1.67 -10.61 10.94
CA PHE A 68 1.65 -10.93 12.37
C PHE A 68 0.55 -11.90 12.76
N PHE A 69 -0.65 -11.78 12.20
CA PHE A 69 -1.68 -12.80 12.40
C PHE A 69 -1.21 -14.16 11.90
N GLU A 70 -0.56 -14.23 10.73
CA GLU A 70 -0.03 -15.49 10.23
C GLU A 70 1.07 -16.09 11.12
N LYS A 71 1.90 -15.24 11.73
CA LYS A 71 2.92 -15.66 12.70
C LYS A 71 2.28 -16.20 13.98
N GLN A 72 1.26 -15.52 14.51
CA GLN A 72 0.56 -15.89 15.74
C GLN A 72 -0.28 -17.16 15.58
N GLU A 73 -0.97 -17.30 14.45
CA GLU A 73 -1.79 -18.46 14.12
C GLU A 73 -0.95 -19.66 13.64
N ARG A 74 0.38 -19.51 13.54
CA ARG A 74 1.32 -20.51 13.00
C ARG A 74 0.99 -20.99 11.58
N THR A 75 0.24 -20.19 10.82
CA THR A 75 -0.16 -20.54 9.46
C THR A 75 0.98 -20.39 8.45
N LEU A 76 1.98 -19.54 8.75
CA LEU A 76 3.22 -19.44 7.94
C LEU A 76 3.94 -20.80 7.81
N GLY A 77 4.06 -21.56 8.90
CA GLY A 77 4.68 -22.89 8.87
C GLY A 77 3.89 -23.89 8.02
N ALA A 78 2.56 -23.83 8.08
CA ALA A 78 1.68 -24.64 7.25
C ALA A 78 1.75 -24.26 5.76
N ILE A 79 1.93 -22.98 5.43
CA ILE A 79 2.10 -22.52 4.05
C ILE A 79 3.44 -23.00 3.49
N ILE A 80 4.51 -22.93 4.28
CA ILE A 80 5.87 -23.36 3.85
C ILE A 80 5.95 -24.86 3.59
N SER A 81 5.15 -25.68 4.28
CA SER A 81 5.09 -27.13 4.03
C SER A 81 4.25 -27.54 2.82
N THR A 82 3.59 -26.58 2.16
CA THR A 82 2.84 -26.80 0.92
C THR A 82 3.71 -26.53 -0.31
N PRO A 83 3.36 -27.05 -1.51
CA PRO A 83 4.08 -26.74 -2.75
C PRO A 83 3.80 -25.31 -3.29
N LEU A 84 3.31 -24.40 -2.45
CA LEU A 84 3.02 -23.01 -2.80
C LEU A 84 4.33 -22.22 -2.90
N ARG A 85 4.57 -21.59 -4.05
CA ARG A 85 5.78 -20.79 -4.26
C ARG A 85 5.64 -19.43 -3.59
N PHE A 86 6.76 -18.85 -3.15
CA PHE A 86 6.77 -17.51 -2.54
C PHE A 86 6.07 -16.46 -3.40
N TRP A 87 6.31 -16.47 -4.73
CA TRP A 87 5.65 -15.51 -5.62
C TRP A 87 4.13 -15.71 -5.69
N GLU A 88 3.63 -16.95 -5.60
CA GLU A 88 2.19 -17.23 -5.57
C GLU A 88 1.56 -16.73 -4.26
N TYR A 89 2.26 -16.94 -3.14
CA TYR A 89 1.86 -16.42 -1.82
C TYR A 89 1.83 -14.89 -1.79
N LEU A 90 2.94 -14.24 -2.15
CA LEU A 90 3.06 -12.79 -2.07
C LEU A 90 2.10 -12.12 -3.06
N THR A 91 1.99 -12.60 -4.31
CA THR A 91 1.03 -12.05 -5.27
C THR A 91 -0.41 -12.21 -4.78
N ALA A 92 -0.79 -13.33 -4.16
CA ALA A 92 -2.13 -13.51 -3.61
C ALA A 92 -2.43 -12.46 -2.53
N LYS A 93 -1.51 -12.28 -1.58
CA LYS A 93 -1.62 -11.28 -0.50
C LYS A 93 -1.70 -9.85 -1.01
N LEU A 94 -0.78 -9.48 -1.90
CA LEU A 94 -0.77 -8.15 -2.51
C LEU A 94 -2.05 -7.88 -3.30
N SER A 95 -2.56 -8.86 -4.06
CA SER A 95 -3.75 -8.67 -4.90
C SER A 95 -5.00 -8.41 -4.06
N VAL A 96 -5.19 -9.14 -2.96
CA VAL A 96 -6.36 -8.95 -2.08
C VAL A 96 -6.30 -7.58 -1.40
N LEU A 97 -5.16 -7.22 -0.80
CA LEU A 97 -5.02 -5.93 -0.10
C LEU A 97 -5.07 -4.74 -1.06
N LEU A 98 -4.45 -4.87 -2.24
CA LEU A 98 -4.55 -3.87 -3.31
C LEU A 98 -6.01 -3.67 -3.75
N SER A 99 -6.77 -4.75 -3.91
CA SER A 99 -8.19 -4.67 -4.29
C SER A 99 -9.01 -3.92 -3.26
N ILE A 100 -8.74 -4.12 -1.97
CA ILE A 100 -9.40 -3.38 -0.87
C ILE A 100 -9.06 -1.89 -0.96
N SER A 101 -7.77 -1.54 -1.06
CA SER A 101 -7.34 -0.13 -1.16
C SER A 101 -7.89 0.55 -2.41
N LEU A 102 -7.87 -0.12 -3.56
CA LEU A 102 -8.41 0.43 -4.80
C LEU A 102 -9.93 0.63 -4.71
N PHE A 103 -10.65 -0.31 -4.12
CA PHE A 103 -12.08 -0.17 -3.88
C PHE A 103 -12.39 1.03 -2.99
N VAL A 104 -11.65 1.17 -1.87
CA VAL A 104 -11.82 2.31 -0.95
C VAL A 104 -11.54 3.62 -1.66
N ALA A 105 -10.41 3.74 -2.37
CA ALA A 105 -10.05 4.95 -3.09
C ALA A 105 -11.11 5.38 -4.12
N ILE A 106 -11.60 4.44 -4.94
CA ILE A 106 -12.64 4.73 -5.94
C ILE A 106 -13.93 5.17 -5.24
N VAL A 107 -14.38 4.45 -4.20
CA VAL A 107 -15.62 4.77 -3.50
C VAL A 107 -15.53 6.12 -2.79
N VAL A 108 -14.42 6.41 -2.11
CA VAL A 108 -14.21 7.68 -1.40
C VAL A 108 -14.24 8.84 -2.38
N SER A 109 -13.44 8.81 -3.45
CA SER A 109 -13.41 9.88 -4.45
C SER A 109 -14.74 10.02 -5.19
N THR A 110 -15.43 8.91 -5.49
CA THR A 110 -16.74 8.97 -6.15
C THR A 110 -17.81 9.61 -5.27
N ILE A 111 -17.78 9.37 -3.96
CA ILE A 111 -18.76 9.94 -3.02
C ILE A 111 -18.43 11.41 -2.71
N ALA A 112 -17.14 11.75 -2.59
CA ALA A 112 -16.68 13.08 -2.22
C ALA A 112 -16.83 14.10 -3.37
N ASP A 113 -16.35 13.75 -4.57
CA ASP A 113 -16.25 14.66 -5.72
C ASP A 113 -17.11 14.20 -6.92
N GLY A 114 -17.84 13.10 -6.82
CA GLY A 114 -18.68 12.59 -7.90
C GLY A 114 -17.87 11.90 -8.98
N PHE A 115 -18.02 12.29 -10.24
CA PHE A 115 -17.20 11.78 -11.36
C PHE A 115 -16.24 12.84 -11.90
N ASP A 116 -16.00 13.90 -11.14
CA ASP A 116 -15.16 15.05 -11.51
C ASP A 116 -13.70 14.81 -11.13
N TYR A 117 -13.15 13.68 -11.58
CA TYR A 117 -11.74 13.32 -11.40
C TYR A 117 -11.27 12.46 -12.58
N HIS A 118 -9.96 12.43 -12.80
CA HIS A 118 -9.37 11.61 -13.86
C HIS A 118 -9.10 10.18 -13.36
N PRO A 119 -9.82 9.15 -13.86
CA PRO A 119 -9.74 7.80 -13.30
C PRO A 119 -8.40 7.09 -13.57
N VAL A 120 -7.75 7.37 -14.70
CA VAL A 120 -6.47 6.75 -15.06
C VAL A 120 -5.35 7.12 -14.08
N PRO A 121 -5.04 8.40 -13.83
CA PRO A 121 -4.02 8.78 -12.85
C PRO A 121 -4.41 8.39 -11.42
N LEU A 122 -5.70 8.42 -11.07
CA LEU A 122 -6.19 7.92 -9.77
C LEU A 122 -5.81 6.44 -9.58
N VAL A 123 -6.23 5.57 -10.50
CA VAL A 123 -5.99 4.12 -10.41
C VAL A 123 -4.50 3.81 -10.43
N LEU A 124 -3.72 4.46 -11.31
CA LEU A 124 -2.27 4.25 -11.36
C LEU A 124 -1.57 4.72 -10.08
N GLY A 125 -1.95 5.89 -9.55
CA GLY A 125 -1.42 6.42 -8.30
C GLY A 125 -1.70 5.50 -7.12
N VAL A 126 -2.95 5.06 -6.98
CA VAL A 126 -3.34 4.11 -5.92
C VAL A 126 -2.64 2.77 -6.09
N VAL A 127 -2.63 2.18 -7.29
CA VAL A 127 -2.00 0.87 -7.52
C VAL A 127 -0.52 0.89 -7.21
N LEU A 128 0.22 1.87 -7.75
CA LEU A 128 1.67 1.95 -7.53
C LEU A 128 2.00 2.32 -6.08
N GLY A 129 1.28 3.29 -5.50
CA GLY A 129 1.47 3.72 -4.11
C GLY A 129 1.19 2.59 -3.12
N THR A 130 0.07 1.91 -3.28
CA THR A 130 -0.32 0.78 -2.41
C THR A 130 0.65 -0.37 -2.56
N LEU A 131 1.05 -0.77 -3.79
CA LEU A 131 2.03 -1.85 -3.96
C LEU A 131 3.40 -1.53 -3.32
N LEU A 132 3.87 -0.29 -3.43
CA LEU A 132 5.11 0.14 -2.78
C LEU A 132 4.99 0.01 -1.26
N MET A 133 3.93 0.58 -0.68
CA MET A 133 3.69 0.51 0.77
C MET A 133 3.48 -0.92 1.26
N LEU A 134 2.80 -1.77 0.48
CA LEU A 134 2.62 -3.18 0.78
C LEU A 134 3.95 -3.91 0.86
N LEU A 135 4.84 -3.72 -0.11
CA LEU A 135 6.15 -4.37 -0.06
C LEU A 135 7.01 -3.86 1.09
N VAL A 136 7.01 -2.55 1.36
CA VAL A 136 7.77 -1.98 2.49
C VAL A 136 7.22 -2.47 3.83
N GLY A 137 5.90 -2.44 4.02
CA GLY A 137 5.24 -2.96 5.22
C GLY A 137 5.51 -4.44 5.43
N PHE A 138 5.40 -5.24 4.36
CA PHE A 138 5.74 -6.66 4.39
C PHE A 138 7.19 -6.87 4.83
N ILE A 139 8.15 -6.30 4.12
CA ILE A 139 9.59 -6.46 4.37
C ILE A 139 9.96 -6.08 5.81
N THR A 140 9.48 -4.93 6.27
CA THR A 140 9.82 -4.40 7.59
C THR A 140 9.21 -5.22 8.72
N SER A 141 8.08 -5.90 8.48
CA SER A 141 7.43 -6.78 9.48
C SER A 141 8.13 -8.13 9.68
N LEU A 142 8.91 -8.60 8.69
CA LEU A 142 9.52 -9.93 8.72
C LEU A 142 10.45 -10.18 9.93
N PRO A 143 11.37 -9.27 10.31
CA PRO A 143 12.35 -9.52 11.37
C PRO A 143 11.76 -9.59 12.78
N PHE A 144 10.60 -8.98 12.99
CA PHE A 144 9.99 -8.78 14.30
C PHE A 144 9.04 -9.92 14.69
N ALA A 145 9.00 -10.26 15.97
CA ALA A 145 8.06 -11.24 16.52
C ALA A 145 6.78 -10.59 17.09
N SER A 146 6.89 -9.35 17.57
CA SER A 146 5.80 -8.58 18.19
C SER A 146 5.35 -7.43 17.28
N VAL A 147 4.03 -7.21 17.22
CA VAL A 147 3.41 -6.07 16.53
C VAL A 147 3.89 -4.76 17.14
N THR A 148 4.00 -4.68 18.47
CA THR A 148 4.37 -3.45 19.19
C THR A 148 5.78 -2.99 18.83
N ASP A 149 6.75 -3.92 18.82
CA ASP A 149 8.14 -3.61 18.50
C ASP A 149 8.28 -3.17 17.04
N TRP A 150 7.55 -3.85 16.14
CA TRP A 150 7.52 -3.46 14.74
C TRP A 150 6.87 -2.10 14.56
N PHE A 151 5.75 -1.79 15.23
CA PHE A 151 5.05 -0.52 15.06
C PHE A 151 5.95 0.68 15.39
N LEU A 152 6.76 0.57 16.44
CA LEU A 152 7.76 1.60 16.80
C LEU A 152 8.84 1.74 15.71
N ALA A 153 9.43 0.62 15.29
CA ALA A 153 10.49 0.65 14.27
C ALA A 153 9.99 1.05 12.87
N ALA A 154 8.75 0.68 12.55
CA ALA A 154 8.09 0.88 11.27
C ALA A 154 7.76 2.36 11.00
N THR A 155 7.74 3.19 12.04
CA THR A 155 7.57 4.64 11.90
C THR A 155 8.65 5.25 10.99
N ILE A 156 9.89 4.74 11.03
CA ILE A 156 11.00 5.23 10.21
C ILE A 156 10.75 4.98 8.70
N PRO A 157 10.59 3.73 8.23
CA PRO A 157 10.33 3.48 6.80
C PRO A 157 9.01 4.08 6.33
N LEU A 158 7.98 4.12 7.18
CA LEU A 158 6.72 4.79 6.86
C LEU A 158 6.93 6.29 6.65
N ALA A 159 7.63 6.97 7.56
CA ALA A 159 7.92 8.39 7.45
C ALA A 159 8.76 8.70 6.21
N LEU A 160 9.79 7.89 5.92
CA LEU A 160 10.62 8.06 4.72
C LEU A 160 9.82 7.91 3.43
N MET A 161 8.82 7.03 3.40
CA MET A 161 7.97 6.81 2.23
C MET A 161 6.80 7.79 2.15
N LEU A 162 6.34 8.41 3.24
CA LEU A 162 5.14 9.26 3.21
C LEU A 162 5.44 10.75 3.33
N VAL A 163 6.35 11.13 4.23
CA VAL A 163 6.58 12.53 4.59
C VAL A 163 7.23 13.32 3.43
N PRO A 164 8.33 12.86 2.80
CA PRO A 164 8.97 13.62 1.72
C PRO A 164 8.02 13.93 0.55
N PRO A 165 7.20 12.99 0.07
CA PRO A 165 6.24 13.30 -0.98
C PRO A 165 5.19 14.32 -0.62
N LEU A 166 4.65 14.27 0.60
CA LEU A 166 3.66 15.23 1.05
C LEU A 166 4.27 16.63 1.28
N ILE A 167 5.52 16.70 1.73
CA ILE A 167 6.27 17.97 1.83
C ILE A 167 6.49 18.59 0.45
N TYR A 168 6.85 17.78 -0.55
CA TYR A 168 6.99 18.28 -1.92
C TYR A 168 5.65 18.76 -2.46
N TYR A 169 4.62 17.92 -2.33
CA TYR A 169 3.28 18.16 -2.88
C TYR A 169 2.60 19.39 -2.26
N SER A 170 2.80 19.64 -0.97
CA SER A 170 2.30 20.84 -0.29
C SER A 170 3.01 22.14 -0.67
N GLY A 171 4.12 22.07 -1.42
CA GLY A 171 4.92 23.24 -1.77
C GLY A 171 5.75 23.81 -0.61
N LEU A 172 5.77 23.14 0.56
CA LEU A 172 6.54 23.58 1.73
C LEU A 172 8.05 23.56 1.46
N TRP A 173 8.53 22.54 0.74
CA TRP A 173 9.93 22.44 0.35
C TRP A 173 10.07 21.70 -0.98
N PRO A 174 9.92 22.40 -2.13
CA PRO A 174 9.97 21.80 -3.46
C PRO A 174 11.41 21.53 -3.91
N ASN A 175 12.08 20.59 -3.23
CA ASN A 175 13.47 20.21 -3.52
C ASN A 175 13.52 18.98 -4.45
N PRO A 176 14.34 19.00 -5.53
CA PRO A 176 14.53 17.85 -6.42
C PRO A 176 14.95 16.54 -5.71
N VAL A 177 15.60 16.63 -4.55
CA VAL A 177 16.00 15.45 -3.75
C VAL A 177 14.79 14.59 -3.33
N LEU A 178 13.60 15.18 -3.22
CA LEU A 178 12.39 14.45 -2.83
C LEU A 178 11.90 13.48 -3.92
N TYR A 179 12.39 13.62 -5.17
CA TYR A 179 12.21 12.63 -6.25
C TYR A 179 13.03 11.33 -6.04
N LEU A 180 13.83 11.22 -4.98
CA LEU A 180 14.45 9.95 -4.61
C LEU A 180 13.48 9.00 -3.89
N VAL A 181 12.32 9.49 -3.46
CA VAL A 181 11.35 8.67 -2.74
C VAL A 181 10.36 8.08 -3.75
N PRO A 182 10.19 6.75 -3.79
CA PRO A 182 9.45 6.10 -4.87
C PRO A 182 7.95 6.41 -4.86
N THR A 183 7.39 6.73 -3.70
CA THR A 183 5.99 7.16 -3.52
C THR A 183 5.73 8.59 -4.00
N GLN A 184 6.76 9.36 -4.36
CA GLN A 184 6.61 10.66 -5.02
C GLN A 184 5.79 10.55 -6.31
N GLY A 185 6.08 9.54 -7.14
CA GLY A 185 5.36 9.31 -8.39
C GLY A 185 3.86 9.10 -8.19
N PRO A 186 3.46 8.15 -7.33
CA PRO A 186 2.07 7.95 -6.91
C PRO A 186 1.39 9.22 -6.41
N VAL A 187 2.01 10.00 -5.53
CA VAL A 187 1.41 11.24 -5.01
C VAL A 187 1.20 12.29 -6.11
N LEU A 188 2.15 12.43 -7.04
CA LEU A 188 2.01 13.30 -8.21
C LEU A 188 0.87 12.86 -9.14
N LEU A 189 0.68 11.54 -9.32
CA LEU A 189 -0.45 10.99 -10.08
C LEU A 189 -1.78 11.28 -9.38
N LEU A 190 -1.84 11.16 -8.06
CA LEU A 190 -3.04 11.53 -7.29
C LEU A 190 -3.34 13.02 -7.44
N GLY A 191 -2.34 13.90 -7.35
CA GLY A 191 -2.51 15.33 -7.62
C GLY A 191 -3.06 15.63 -9.02
N ALA A 192 -2.57 14.90 -10.03
CA ALA A 192 -3.07 15.02 -11.39
C ALA A 192 -4.49 14.45 -11.58
N ALA A 193 -4.94 13.55 -10.70
CA ALA A 193 -6.29 13.01 -10.76
C ALA A 193 -7.36 14.06 -10.45
N PHE A 194 -7.04 15.03 -9.60
CA PHE A 194 -7.95 16.08 -9.12
C PHE A 194 -7.58 17.48 -9.65
N ASP A 195 -6.87 17.55 -10.78
CA ASP A 195 -6.45 18.81 -11.43
C ASP A 195 -5.60 19.75 -10.54
N GLN A 196 -4.98 19.21 -9.50
CA GLN A 196 -4.12 19.97 -8.59
C GLN A 196 -2.69 20.11 -9.13
N VAL A 197 -2.25 19.18 -9.97
CA VAL A 197 -0.91 19.18 -10.54
C VAL A 197 -0.96 18.85 -12.03
N ALA A 198 -0.50 19.79 -12.86
CA ALA A 198 -0.26 19.54 -14.27
C ALA A 198 1.10 18.85 -14.46
N LEU A 199 1.07 17.55 -14.78
CA LEU A 199 2.29 16.77 -15.00
C LEU A 199 2.91 17.08 -16.37
N THR A 200 4.19 17.45 -16.35
CA THR A 200 5.01 17.50 -17.56
C THR A 200 5.26 16.07 -18.11
N SER A 201 5.60 15.95 -19.40
CA SER A 201 5.80 14.63 -20.04
C SER A 201 6.87 13.78 -19.35
N TRP A 202 7.93 14.41 -18.83
CA TRP A 202 8.96 13.67 -18.08
C TRP A 202 8.45 13.24 -16.70
N GLN A 203 7.66 14.06 -16.00
CA GLN A 203 7.09 13.72 -14.70
C GLN A 203 6.12 12.56 -14.83
N MET A 204 5.34 12.51 -15.90
CA MET A 204 4.46 11.38 -16.20
C MET A 204 5.25 10.07 -16.35
N LEU A 205 6.36 10.11 -17.09
CA LEU A 205 7.24 8.93 -17.23
C LEU A 205 7.88 8.55 -15.89
N TYR A 206 8.41 9.54 -15.15
CA TYR A 206 9.00 9.33 -13.83
C TYR A 206 8.00 8.68 -12.86
N SER A 207 6.76 9.21 -12.82
CA SER A 207 5.73 8.79 -11.87
C SER A 207 5.25 7.36 -12.07
N VAL A 208 5.59 6.73 -13.19
CA VAL A 208 5.29 5.32 -13.46
C VAL A 208 6.57 4.49 -13.43
N LEU A 209 7.60 4.89 -14.17
CA LEU A 209 8.82 4.11 -14.35
C LEU A 209 9.59 3.92 -13.04
N TYR A 210 9.76 4.99 -12.26
CA TYR A 210 10.54 4.94 -11.04
C TYR A 210 9.89 4.04 -9.97
N PRO A 211 8.59 4.19 -9.65
CA PRO A 211 7.87 3.25 -8.79
C PRO A 211 7.97 1.80 -9.25
N VAL A 212 7.81 1.54 -10.56
CA VAL A 212 7.90 0.17 -11.11
C VAL A 212 9.27 -0.44 -10.89
N LEU A 213 10.35 0.32 -11.12
CA LEU A 213 11.71 -0.14 -10.85
C LEU A 213 11.91 -0.41 -9.35
N SER A 214 11.41 0.46 -8.47
CA SER A 214 11.45 0.25 -7.03
C SER A 214 10.65 -0.99 -6.59
N LEU A 215 9.50 -1.28 -7.21
CA LEU A 215 8.73 -2.50 -6.95
C LEU A 215 9.55 -3.75 -7.28
N VAL A 216 10.32 -3.76 -8.38
CA VAL A 216 11.20 -4.90 -8.72
C VAL A 216 12.28 -5.09 -7.66
N VAL A 217 12.90 -4.01 -7.20
CA VAL A 217 13.93 -4.07 -6.14
C VAL A 217 13.33 -4.56 -4.83
N LEU A 218 12.21 -3.98 -4.39
CA LEU A 218 11.52 -4.36 -3.17
C LEU A 218 11.03 -5.81 -3.23
N TRP A 219 10.52 -6.27 -4.37
CA TRP A 219 10.11 -7.67 -4.56
C TRP A 219 11.27 -8.65 -4.37
N ARG A 220 12.44 -8.34 -4.94
CA ARG A 220 13.66 -9.16 -4.75
C ARG A 220 14.10 -9.16 -3.29
N THR A 221 14.08 -8.00 -2.63
CA THR A 221 14.39 -7.87 -1.21
C THR A 221 13.41 -8.67 -0.34
N ALA A 222 12.11 -8.63 -0.65
CA ALA A 222 11.08 -9.40 0.03
C ALA A 222 11.35 -10.91 -0.08
N HIS A 223 11.72 -11.41 -1.27
CA HIS A 223 12.07 -12.81 -1.46
C HIS A 223 13.28 -13.24 -0.60
N VAL A 224 14.35 -12.44 -0.59
CA VAL A 224 15.56 -12.74 0.19
C VAL A 224 15.27 -12.74 1.69
N LEU A 225 14.57 -11.70 2.18
CA LEU A 225 14.28 -11.56 3.60
C LEU A 225 13.23 -12.55 4.10
N PHE A 226 12.30 -12.97 3.25
CA PHE A 226 11.36 -14.04 3.59
C PHE A 226 12.09 -15.37 3.83
N GLY A 227 13.03 -15.74 2.96
CA GLY A 227 13.88 -16.91 3.17
C GLY A 227 14.63 -16.85 4.50
N ARG A 228 15.32 -15.73 4.75
CA ARG A 228 16.15 -15.53 5.95
C ARG A 228 15.36 -15.52 7.26
N TYR A 229 14.24 -14.81 7.31
CA TYR A 229 13.53 -14.60 8.59
C TYR A 229 12.40 -15.58 8.85
N VAL A 230 11.83 -16.18 7.81
CA VAL A 230 10.69 -17.08 7.94
C VAL A 230 11.13 -18.53 7.76
N VAL A 231 11.85 -18.86 6.69
CA VAL A 231 12.20 -20.25 6.38
C VAL A 231 13.31 -20.78 7.30
N GLU A 232 14.40 -20.02 7.47
CA GLU A 232 15.53 -20.47 8.32
C GLU A 232 15.14 -20.55 9.81
N ARG A 233 14.28 -19.66 10.31
CA ARG A 233 13.83 -19.69 11.71
C ARG A 233 12.77 -20.75 12.02
N SER A 234 11.98 -21.15 11.03
CA SER A 234 10.95 -22.19 11.21
C SER A 234 11.54 -23.60 11.32
N GLY A 235 12.79 -23.82 10.88
CA GLY A 235 13.50 -25.10 11.00
C GLY A 235 14.25 -25.31 12.32
N VAL A 236 14.18 -24.36 13.26
CA VAL A 236 14.89 -24.40 14.56
C VAL A 236 13.91 -24.61 15.74
N LEU A 237 12.63 -24.84 15.47
CA LEU A 237 11.60 -25.25 16.44
C LEU A 237 11.29 -26.74 16.28
#